data_AF-A0A3S5B5M3-F1
#
_entry.id   AF-A0A3S5B5M3-F1
#
_cell.length_a   1.000
_cell.length_b   1.000
_cell.length_c   1.000
_cell.angle_alpha   90.00
_cell.angle_beta   90.00
_cell.angle_gamma   90.00
#
_symmetry.space_group_name_H-M   'P 1'
#
loop_
_entity.id
_entity.type
_entity.pdbx_description
1 polymer ?
#
loop_
_entity_poly.entity_id
_entity_poly.type
_entity_poly.pdbx_seq_one_letter_code
_entity_poly.pdbx_strand_id
1 'polypeptide(L)'
;MYTEKNTGTNLPAQIELYATSGDEYNFLFIAKGGGSANKSYLYQQTKALLNQEKLLSFINEKVKTLGTAACPPYHLAIVIGGTSAEMTLKTVKLASCKYLDHLPTTVGDANHPQIPYAAYPNARL
;
A
#
# COMPACT_ATOMS: atom_id res chain seq x y z
N MET A 1 -21.85 -3.27 21.53
CA MET A 1 -20.98 -3.37 20.34
C MET A 1 -21.74 -3.23 19.02
N TYR A 2 -23.01 -3.64 18.91
CA TYR A 2 -23.74 -3.65 17.63
C TYR A 2 -24.52 -2.36 17.28
N THR A 3 -24.63 -1.40 18.20
CA THR A 3 -25.33 -0.15 17.94
C THR A 3 -24.38 0.85 17.29
N GLU A 4 -24.73 1.30 16.08
CA GLU A 4 -23.94 2.27 15.31
C GLU A 4 -24.78 3.51 14.97
N LYS A 5 -24.13 4.65 14.78
CA LYS A 5 -24.76 5.90 14.32
C LYS A 5 -23.81 6.62 13.36
N ASN A 6 -24.35 7.10 12.24
CA ASN A 6 -23.59 7.93 11.31
C ASN A 6 -23.22 9.26 11.98
N THR A 7 -21.97 9.71 11.81
CA THR A 7 -21.49 10.97 12.38
C THR A 7 -22.09 12.20 11.70
N GLY A 8 -22.64 12.06 10.49
CA GLY A 8 -23.23 13.14 9.70
C GLY A 8 -22.19 14.06 9.03
N THR A 9 -20.91 13.84 9.29
CA THR A 9 -19.81 14.74 8.91
C THR A 9 -18.67 14.04 8.18
N ASN A 10 -18.76 12.71 7.98
CA ASN A 10 -17.71 11.87 7.41
C ASN A 10 -16.39 11.86 8.22
N LEU A 11 -16.41 12.36 9.46
CA LEU A 11 -15.32 12.27 10.43
C LEU A 11 -15.52 11.06 11.36
N PRO A 12 -14.45 10.52 11.98
CA PRO A 12 -13.06 11.01 11.97
C PRO A 12 -12.26 10.65 10.70
N ALA A 13 -11.27 11.48 10.37
CA ALA A 13 -10.25 11.15 9.38
C ALA A 13 -9.14 10.27 10.01
N GLN A 14 -8.54 9.39 9.21
CA GLN A 14 -7.27 8.75 9.58
C GLN A 14 -6.13 9.72 9.28
N ILE A 15 -5.38 10.10 10.31
CA ILE A 15 -4.27 11.05 10.23
C ILE A 15 -3.00 10.34 10.72
N GLU A 16 -2.01 10.24 9.85
CA GLU A 16 -0.70 9.69 10.16
C GLU A 16 0.34 10.79 9.99
N LEU A 17 0.97 11.20 11.10
CA LEU A 17 2.01 12.22 11.10
C LEU A 17 3.36 11.59 11.37
N TYR A 18 4.35 12.01 10.59
CA TYR A 18 5.65 11.39 10.54
C TYR A 18 6.74 12.43 10.76
N ALA A 19 7.66 12.15 11.68
CA ALA A 19 8.82 13.00 11.90
C ALA A 19 9.84 12.77 10.79
N THR A 20 10.24 13.85 10.12
CA THR A 20 11.26 13.86 9.07
C THR A 20 12.26 14.99 9.33
N SER A 21 13.37 15.00 8.60
CA SER A 21 14.33 16.12 8.62
C SER A 21 13.89 17.25 7.68
N GLY A 22 14.41 18.46 7.91
CA GLY A 22 14.15 19.65 7.09
C GLY A 22 12.98 20.50 7.58
N ASP A 23 12.75 21.62 6.90
CA ASP A 23 11.78 22.66 7.30
C ASP A 23 10.53 22.68 6.39
N GLU A 24 10.25 21.56 5.71
CA GLU A 24 9.11 21.40 4.80
C GLU A 24 8.06 20.45 5.38
N TYR A 25 6.78 20.74 5.11
CA TYR A 25 5.67 19.86 5.49
C TYR A 25 5.04 19.24 4.24
N ASN A 26 5.28 17.95 4.05
CA ASN A 26 4.83 17.19 2.90
C ASN A 26 3.60 16.34 3.24
N PHE A 27 2.60 16.31 2.35
CA PHE A 27 1.33 15.63 2.58
C PHE A 27 0.94 14.73 1.41
N LEU A 28 0.25 13.64 1.75
CA LEU A 28 -0.52 12.84 0.80
C LEU A 28 -1.95 12.73 1.33
N PHE A 29 -2.90 13.36 0.64
CA PHE A 29 -4.33 13.25 0.96
C PHE A 29 -4.96 12.14 0.14
N ILE A 30 -5.67 11.22 0.78
CA ILE A 30 -6.32 10.08 0.11
C ILE A 30 -7.78 10.00 0.51
N ALA A 31 -8.68 10.33 -0.42
CA ALA A 31 -10.10 10.00 -0.31
C ALA A 31 -10.32 8.55 -0.77
N LYS A 32 -10.13 7.58 0.14
CA LYS A 32 -10.21 6.15 -0.22
C LYS A 32 -11.64 5.63 -0.13
N GLY A 33 -12.24 5.27 -1.26
CA GLY A 33 -13.56 4.64 -1.30
C GLY A 33 -13.57 3.24 -0.67
N GLY A 34 -14.63 2.92 0.09
CA GLY A 34 -14.77 1.67 0.84
C GLY A 34 -14.65 0.40 -0.01
N GLY A 35 -15.20 0.40 -1.23
CA GLY A 35 -15.07 -0.74 -2.16
C GLY A 35 -13.60 -1.09 -2.46
N SER A 36 -12.78 -0.08 -2.72
CA SER A 36 -11.33 -0.25 -2.95
C SER A 36 -10.55 -0.56 -1.67
N ALA A 37 -11.01 -0.04 -0.51
CA ALA A 37 -10.41 -0.36 0.79
C ALA A 37 -10.60 -1.84 1.13
N ASN A 38 -11.80 -2.38 0.88
CA ASN A 38 -12.15 -3.79 1.10
C ASN A 38 -11.44 -4.78 0.16
N LYS A 39 -10.76 -4.27 -0.88
CA LYS A 39 -9.92 -5.06 -1.81
C LYS A 39 -8.43 -4.94 -1.53
N SER A 40 -8.07 -4.49 -0.32
CA SER A 40 -6.71 -4.59 0.21
C SER A 40 -6.60 -5.91 0.99
N TYR A 41 -5.83 -6.87 0.48
CA TYR A 41 -5.71 -8.19 1.09
C TYR A 41 -4.29 -8.45 1.61
N LEU A 42 -4.20 -9.14 2.74
CA LEU A 42 -2.95 -9.65 3.29
C LEU A 42 -2.90 -11.16 3.14
N TYR A 43 -1.78 -11.68 2.66
CA TYR A 43 -1.55 -13.12 2.54
C TYR A 43 -0.26 -13.48 3.28
N GLN A 44 -0.38 -14.26 4.35
CA GLN A 44 0.78 -14.84 5.02
C GLN A 44 1.29 -16.02 4.21
N GLN A 45 2.52 -15.92 3.71
CA GLN A 45 3.15 -16.88 2.81
C GLN A 45 4.55 -17.22 3.32
N THR A 46 5.18 -18.25 2.76
CA THR A 46 6.52 -18.70 3.16
C THR A 46 7.52 -18.55 2.01
N LYS A 47 8.81 -18.78 2.32
CA LYS A 47 9.89 -18.77 1.31
C LYS A 47 9.61 -19.70 0.13
N ALA A 48 8.82 -20.77 0.30
CA ALA A 48 8.47 -21.71 -0.75
C ALA A 48 7.71 -21.06 -1.92
N LEU A 49 7.04 -19.93 -1.70
CA LEU A 49 6.36 -19.17 -2.76
C LEU A 49 7.34 -18.41 -3.67
N LEU A 50 8.53 -18.05 -3.17
CA LEU A 50 9.46 -17.14 -3.82
C LEU A 50 10.31 -17.82 -4.91
N ASN A 51 9.63 -18.41 -5.88
CA ASN A 51 10.15 -18.82 -7.18
C ASN A 51 9.16 -18.38 -8.27
N GLN A 52 9.65 -18.25 -9.49
CA GLN A 52 8.89 -17.64 -10.58
C GLN A 52 7.55 -18.34 -10.85
N GLU A 53 7.54 -19.67 -10.97
CA GLU A 53 6.34 -20.44 -11.30
C GLU A 53 5.25 -20.28 -10.23
N LYS A 54 5.60 -20.53 -8.96
CA LYS A 54 4.62 -20.48 -7.86
C LYS A 54 4.14 -19.06 -7.60
N LEU A 55 5.03 -18.06 -7.69
CA LEU A 55 4.66 -16.67 -7.48
C LEU A 55 3.71 -16.17 -8.57
N LEU A 56 3.99 -16.45 -9.85
CA LEU A 56 3.11 -16.04 -10.95
C LEU A 56 1.75 -16.75 -10.88
N SER A 57 1.74 -18.04 -10.56
CA SER A 57 0.51 -18.81 -10.35
C SER A 57 -0.33 -18.22 -9.22
N PHE A 58 0.31 -17.94 -8.07
CA PHE A 58 -0.34 -17.31 -6.93
C PHE A 58 -0.89 -15.93 -7.25
N ILE A 59 -0.11 -15.05 -7.88
CA ILE A 59 -0.57 -13.71 -8.27
C ILE A 59 -1.77 -13.80 -9.21
N ASN A 60 -1.72 -14.67 -10.22
CA ASN A 60 -2.83 -14.84 -11.17
C ASN A 60 -4.10 -15.32 -10.45
N GLU A 61 -3.97 -16.26 -9.53
CA GLU A 61 -5.10 -16.73 -8.72
C GLU A 61 -5.68 -15.60 -7.86
N LYS A 62 -4.84 -14.83 -7.15
CA LYS A 62 -5.30 -13.79 -6.23
C LYS A 62 -5.83 -12.54 -6.93
N VAL A 63 -5.28 -12.16 -8.09
CA VAL A 63 -5.82 -11.03 -8.85
C VAL A 63 -7.26 -11.30 -9.30
N LYS A 64 -7.60 -12.54 -9.66
CA LYS A 64 -8.97 -12.92 -10.02
C LYS A 64 -9.97 -12.75 -8.86
N THR A 65 -9.53 -12.88 -7.60
CA THR A 65 -10.41 -12.71 -6.43
C THR A 65 -10.78 -11.25 -6.16
N LEU A 66 -10.10 -10.28 -6.80
CA LEU A 66 -10.53 -8.89 -6.79
C LEU A 66 -11.91 -8.75 -7.46
N GLY A 67 -12.11 -9.47 -8.56
CA GLY A 67 -13.32 -9.40 -9.38
C GLY A 67 -13.53 -8.00 -9.97
N THR A 68 -14.78 -7.60 -10.16
CA THR A 68 -15.19 -6.27 -10.66
C THR A 68 -15.76 -5.36 -9.56
N ALA A 69 -15.74 -5.82 -8.30
CA ALA A 69 -16.44 -5.19 -7.18
C ALA A 69 -15.83 -3.87 -6.66
N ALA A 70 -14.67 -3.46 -7.20
CA ALA A 70 -14.05 -2.18 -6.87
C ALA A 70 -13.91 -1.24 -8.08
N CYS A 71 -14.80 -1.38 -9.07
CA CYS A 71 -14.91 -0.48 -10.23
C CYS A 71 -13.62 -0.41 -11.09
N PRO A 72 -13.25 -1.48 -11.82
CA PRO A 72 -12.12 -1.44 -12.77
C PRO A 72 -12.31 -0.34 -13.86
N PRO A 73 -11.23 0.12 -14.54
CA PRO A 73 -9.86 -0.41 -14.55
C PRO A 73 -9.06 -0.08 -13.29
N TYR A 74 -8.24 -1.03 -12.84
CA TYR A 74 -7.51 -0.92 -11.57
C TYR A 74 -6.11 -0.33 -11.74
N HIS A 75 -5.71 0.49 -10.76
CA HIS A 75 -4.30 0.65 -10.41
C HIS A 75 -3.92 -0.47 -9.43
N LEU A 76 -3.48 -1.61 -9.98
CA LEU A 76 -3.10 -2.78 -9.20
C LEU A 76 -1.70 -2.59 -8.58
N ALA A 77 -1.59 -2.75 -7.26
CA ALA A 77 -0.33 -2.80 -6.55
C ALA A 77 -0.15 -4.15 -5.86
N ILE A 78 1.06 -4.71 -5.93
CA ILE A 78 1.45 -5.97 -5.28
C ILE A 78 2.75 -5.70 -4.51
N VAL A 79 2.77 -6.05 -3.23
CA VAL A 79 3.96 -5.95 -2.38
C VAL A 79 4.31 -7.35 -1.90
N ILE A 80 5.58 -7.74 -2.07
CA ILE A 80 6.11 -9.04 -1.68
C ILE A 80 7.08 -8.82 -0.51
N GLY A 81 6.75 -9.39 0.65
CA GLY A 81 7.50 -9.21 1.88
C GLY A 81 7.09 -7.96 2.67
N GLY A 82 7.95 -7.54 3.59
CA GLY A 82 7.71 -6.49 4.57
C GLY A 82 8.16 -6.94 5.96
N THR A 83 8.46 -5.98 6.83
CA THR A 83 8.88 -6.24 8.21
C THR A 83 7.73 -6.69 9.10
N SER A 84 6.50 -6.31 8.74
CA SER A 84 5.27 -6.68 9.43
C SER A 84 4.06 -6.57 8.51
N ALA A 85 2.93 -7.15 8.94
CA ALA A 85 1.68 -7.15 8.19
C ALA A 85 1.19 -5.72 7.89
N GLU A 86 1.20 -4.86 8.89
CA GLU A 86 0.79 -3.47 8.81
C GLU A 86 1.72 -2.64 7.91
N MET A 87 3.04 -2.90 7.94
CA MET A 87 3.97 -2.23 7.03
C MET A 87 3.74 -2.65 5.57
N THR A 88 3.48 -3.95 5.31
CA THR A 88 3.12 -4.44 3.97
C THR A 88 1.83 -3.78 3.47
N LEU A 89 0.79 -3.70 4.32
CA LEU A 89 -0.50 -3.09 3.96
C LEU A 89 -0.39 -1.57 3.73
N LYS A 90 0.41 -0.86 4.53
CA LYS A 90 0.73 0.55 4.30
C LYS A 90 1.48 0.74 2.98
N THR A 91 2.48 -0.09 2.70
CA THR A 91 3.27 0.00 1.47
C THR A 91 2.42 -0.25 0.23
N VAL A 92 1.56 -1.28 0.23
CA VAL A 92 0.68 -1.54 -0.94
C VAL A 92 -0.36 -0.44 -1.12
N LYS A 93 -0.81 0.21 -0.03
CA LYS A 93 -1.67 1.40 -0.11
C LYS A 93 -0.96 2.53 -0.86
N LEU A 94 0.25 2.89 -0.43
CA LEU A 94 1.05 3.97 -1.03
C LEU A 94 1.41 3.66 -2.49
N ALA A 95 1.81 2.42 -2.79
CA ALA A 95 2.06 1.96 -4.16
C ALA A 95 0.81 2.09 -5.05
N SER A 96 -0.38 1.74 -4.55
CA SER A 96 -1.64 1.90 -5.31
C SER A 96 -1.99 3.37 -5.60
N CYS A 97 -1.40 4.30 -4.85
CA CYS A 97 -1.53 5.74 -5.03
C CYS A 97 -0.37 6.32 -5.86
N LYS A 98 0.48 5.49 -6.47
CA LYS A 98 1.67 5.89 -7.23
C LYS A 98 2.70 6.70 -6.43
N TYR A 99 2.59 6.67 -5.11
CA TYR A 99 3.48 7.42 -4.23
C TYR A 99 4.92 6.87 -4.25
N LEU A 100 5.11 5.64 -4.74
CA LEU A 100 6.39 4.94 -4.73
C LEU A 100 6.96 4.75 -6.15
N ASP A 101 6.43 5.45 -7.15
CA ASP A 101 6.82 5.27 -8.56
C ASP A 101 8.30 5.66 -8.83
N HIS A 102 8.91 6.47 -7.96
CA HIS A 102 10.31 6.89 -8.05
C HIS A 102 11.29 5.92 -7.38
N LEU A 103 10.82 4.81 -6.80
CA LEU A 103 11.73 3.85 -6.16
C LEU A 103 12.67 3.18 -7.18
N PRO A 104 13.88 2.79 -6.76
CA PRO A 104 14.79 2.03 -7.61
C PRO A 104 14.19 0.71 -8.10
N THR A 105 14.50 0.35 -9.34
CA THR A 105 14.02 -0.90 -9.97
C THR A 105 14.98 -2.09 -9.77
N THR A 106 16.13 -1.84 -9.15
CA THR A 106 17.14 -2.85 -8.82
C THR A 106 17.52 -2.74 -7.36
N VAL A 107 17.90 -3.85 -6.75
CA VAL A 107 18.40 -3.89 -5.38
C VAL A 107 19.74 -3.14 -5.34
N GLY A 108 19.88 -2.17 -4.43
CA GLY A 108 21.19 -1.57 -4.11
C GLY A 108 22.02 -2.50 -3.21
N ASP A 109 23.17 -2.05 -2.72
CA ASP A 109 23.88 -2.81 -1.68
C ASP A 109 23.04 -2.89 -0.38
N ALA A 110 23.50 -3.67 0.61
CA ALA A 110 22.79 -3.84 1.88
C ALA A 110 22.56 -2.53 2.67
N ASN A 111 23.16 -1.41 2.24
CA ASN A 111 22.98 -0.08 2.81
C ASN A 111 21.94 0.75 2.05
N HIS A 112 21.36 0.23 0.97
CA HIS A 112 20.26 0.89 0.30
C HIS A 112 19.10 0.97 1.28
N PRO A 113 18.58 2.18 1.55
CA PRO A 113 17.60 2.33 2.59
C PRO A 113 16.34 1.53 2.22
N GLN A 114 15.94 0.61 3.10
CA GLN A 114 14.68 -0.10 3.01
C GLN A 114 13.57 0.93 3.14
N ILE A 115 12.74 1.13 2.10
CA ILE A 115 11.70 2.17 1.97
C ILE A 115 11.78 3.15 3.15
N PRO A 116 12.80 4.03 3.15
CA PRO A 116 13.04 4.83 4.32
C PRO A 116 11.84 5.73 4.48
N TYR A 117 11.59 6.16 5.70
CA TYR A 117 10.88 7.42 5.95
C TYR A 117 11.52 8.62 5.24
N ALA A 118 12.58 8.44 4.44
CA ALA A 118 13.21 9.41 3.57
C ALA A 118 12.90 9.17 2.07
N ALA A 119 12.10 8.15 1.71
CA ALA A 119 11.62 7.91 0.35
C ALA A 119 10.32 8.67 0.08
N TYR A 120 10.20 9.86 0.69
CA TYR A 120 9.20 10.88 0.43
C TYR A 120 9.75 11.99 -0.51
N PRO A 121 10.35 11.71 -1.69
CA PRO A 121 10.69 12.79 -2.59
C PRO A 121 9.39 13.30 -3.22
N ASN A 122 9.13 14.58 -2.98
CA ASN A 122 8.48 15.48 -3.93
C ASN A 122 7.24 14.90 -4.62
N ALA A 123 6.16 14.69 -3.88
CA ALA A 123 4.83 14.73 -4.47
C ALA A 123 4.55 16.19 -4.88
N ARG A 124 5.02 16.58 -6.06
CA ARG A 124 4.56 17.83 -6.69
C ARG A 124 3.06 17.70 -6.93
N LEU A 125 2.31 18.68 -6.44
CA LEU A 125 0.91 18.93 -6.77
C LEU A 125 0.71 18.98 -8.29
#